data_AF-A0A701Y0E2-F1
#
_entry.id   AF-A0A701Y0E2-F1
#
_cell.length_a   1.000
_cell.length_b   1.000
_cell.length_c   1.000
_cell.angle_alpha   90.00
_cell.angle_beta   90.00
_cell.angle_gamma   90.00
#
_symmetry.space_group_name_H-M   'P 1'
#
loop_
_entity.id
_entity.type
_entity.pdbx_description
1 polymer ?
#
loop_
_entity_poly.entity_id
_entity_poly.type
_entity_poly.pdbx_seq_one_letter_code
_entity_poly.pdbx_strand_id
1 'polypeptide(L)'
;MSYEIKIGKHSIVLMGYAGKVVAPDPRMEALFRGMAGELTNLRVTAQQAEAEADLLDVIRNDPDLNEQAKNRRAGEARNPDTLKAFTRGVAAVSEQAKNILDYLKNKLAPVKPLASEDVQGFMRDSEMRQAFAGLDRLSREKMLLSMHSGKHQELADAILRAHPICSGLDTEQQKRLAFSRITSENGQVITAVADLVDGVRKDISHITAVRTWYSNLVYGKNDDPAAFQPRMTGLDQLGEHVGEMLKASQRQTKSTEKQAA
;
A
#
# COMPACT_ATOMS: atom_id res chain seq x y z
N MET A 1 -14.37 -9.41 11.97
CA MET A 1 -14.51 -9.53 13.43
C MET A 1 -13.58 -8.52 14.08
N SER A 2 -14.02 -7.84 15.13
CA SER A 2 -13.18 -6.96 15.95
C SER A 2 -12.79 -7.71 17.22
N TYR A 3 -11.54 -7.59 17.64
CA TYR A 3 -11.04 -8.15 18.89
C TYR A 3 -10.50 -7.01 19.76
N GLU A 4 -10.78 -7.04 21.05
CA GLU A 4 -10.30 -6.02 21.99
C GLU A 4 -9.14 -6.61 22.79
N ILE A 5 -7.95 -6.03 22.63
CA ILE A 5 -6.79 -6.34 23.49
C ILE A 5 -6.82 -5.37 24.67
N LYS A 6 -6.71 -5.88 25.89
CA LYS A 6 -6.54 -5.06 27.09
C LYS A 6 -5.07 -4.88 27.40
N ILE A 7 -4.70 -3.62 27.62
CA ILE A 7 -3.35 -3.12 27.88
C ILE A 7 -3.40 -2.30 29.18
N GLY A 8 -3.31 -2.99 30.32
CA GLY A 8 -3.49 -2.36 31.62
C GLY A 8 -4.86 -1.68 31.74
N LYS A 9 -4.88 -0.34 31.88
CA LYS A 9 -6.13 0.46 31.88
C LYS A 9 -6.64 0.87 30.49
N HIS A 10 -5.89 0.60 29.44
CA HIS A 10 -6.25 0.94 28.06
C HIS A 10 -6.74 -0.31 27.34
N SER A 11 -7.61 -0.13 26.35
CA SER A 11 -7.94 -1.20 25.42
C SER A 11 -7.67 -0.76 23.98
N ILE A 12 -7.12 -1.68 23.19
CA ILE A 12 -6.87 -1.50 21.77
C ILE A 12 -7.79 -2.44 21.02
N VAL A 13 -8.74 -1.87 20.30
CA VAL A 13 -9.62 -2.63 19.41
C VAL A 13 -8.87 -2.92 18.11
N LEU A 14 -8.47 -4.17 17.92
CA LEU A 14 -8.03 -4.70 16.64
C LEU A 14 -9.26 -4.84 15.74
N MET A 15 -9.46 -3.84 14.89
CA MET A 15 -10.44 -3.93 13.81
C MET A 15 -9.85 -4.67 12.61
N GLY A 16 -10.73 -5.18 11.77
CA GLY A 16 -10.41 -5.75 10.46
C GLY A 16 -10.63 -4.75 9.34
N TYR A 17 -9.90 -3.63 9.28
CA TYR A 17 -10.17 -2.62 8.27
C TYR A 17 -9.86 -3.14 6.86
N ALA A 18 -8.70 -3.76 6.67
CA ALA A 18 -8.31 -4.34 5.38
C ALA A 18 -9.27 -5.45 4.92
N GLY A 19 -9.77 -6.27 5.85
CA GLY A 19 -10.70 -7.36 5.55
C GLY A 19 -12.12 -6.90 5.17
N LYS A 20 -12.42 -5.59 5.24
CA LYS A 20 -13.69 -5.00 4.77
C LYS A 20 -13.60 -4.50 3.33
N VAL A 21 -12.40 -4.45 2.75
CA VAL A 21 -12.19 -3.95 1.39
C VAL A 21 -12.60 -5.03 0.41
N VAL A 22 -13.48 -4.67 -0.53
CA VAL A 22 -13.99 -5.58 -1.56
C VAL A 22 -13.02 -5.58 -2.73
N ALA A 23 -12.54 -6.77 -3.10
CA ALA A 23 -11.73 -6.92 -4.30
C ALA A 23 -12.62 -6.80 -5.55
N PRO A 24 -12.21 -6.01 -6.56
CA PRO A 24 -13.02 -5.78 -7.76
C PRO A 24 -12.95 -6.92 -8.77
N ASP A 25 -11.96 -7.81 -8.66
CA ASP A 25 -11.79 -8.96 -9.54
C ASP A 25 -11.08 -10.13 -8.82
N PRO A 26 -11.13 -11.36 -9.37
CA PRO A 26 -10.53 -12.54 -8.73
C PRO A 26 -9.02 -12.47 -8.53
N ARG A 27 -8.28 -11.72 -9.36
CA ARG A 27 -6.82 -11.60 -9.24
C ARG A 27 -6.49 -10.70 -8.06
N MET A 28 -7.19 -9.57 -7.94
CA MET A 28 -7.08 -8.69 -6.78
C MET A 28 -7.56 -9.39 -5.51
N GLU A 29 -8.56 -10.25 -5.60
CA GLU A 29 -9.05 -11.03 -4.46
C GLU A 29 -7.95 -11.92 -3.87
N ALA A 30 -7.18 -12.61 -4.72
CA ALA A 30 -6.08 -13.45 -4.26
C ALA A 30 -5.00 -12.63 -3.53
N LEU A 31 -4.63 -11.47 -4.07
CA LEU A 31 -3.65 -10.57 -3.46
C LEU A 31 -4.16 -9.99 -2.12
N PHE A 32 -5.43 -9.58 -2.08
CA PHE A 32 -6.06 -9.02 -0.87
C PHE A 32 -6.20 -10.08 0.21
N ARG A 33 -6.50 -11.32 -0.18
CA ARG A 33 -6.53 -12.46 0.73
C ARG A 33 -5.15 -12.76 1.32
N GLY A 34 -4.09 -12.67 0.51
CA GLY A 34 -2.71 -12.79 0.99
C GLY A 34 -2.38 -11.73 2.05
N MET A 35 -2.69 -10.46 1.77
CA MET A 35 -2.55 -9.36 2.73
C MET A 35 -3.36 -9.58 4.01
N ALA A 36 -4.62 -10.01 3.88
CA ALA A 36 -5.49 -10.29 5.02
C ALA A 36 -4.99 -11.46 5.88
N GLY A 37 -4.37 -12.47 5.25
CA GLY A 37 -3.71 -13.58 5.94
C GLY A 37 -2.56 -13.10 6.82
N GLU A 38 -1.66 -12.27 6.29
CA GLU A 38 -0.54 -11.74 7.08
C GLU A 38 -0.98 -10.82 8.21
N LEU A 39 -2.03 -10.02 7.99
CA LEU A 39 -2.63 -9.23 9.06
C LEU A 39 -3.27 -10.12 10.13
N THR A 40 -3.88 -11.24 9.75
CA THR A 40 -4.43 -12.21 10.69
C THR A 40 -3.33 -12.85 11.53
N ASN A 41 -2.20 -13.24 10.91
CA ASN A 41 -1.03 -13.75 11.63
C ASN A 41 -0.51 -12.72 12.65
N LEU A 42 -0.43 -11.44 12.27
CA LEU A 42 -0.04 -10.37 13.18
C LEU A 42 -1.03 -10.17 14.34
N ARG A 43 -2.34 -10.32 14.10
CA ARG A 43 -3.35 -10.28 15.17
C ARG A 43 -3.18 -11.44 16.14
N VAL A 44 -2.88 -12.64 15.65
CA VAL A 44 -2.60 -13.80 16.50
C VAL A 44 -1.37 -13.55 17.36
N THR A 45 -0.29 -12.99 16.80
CA THR A 45 0.88 -12.58 17.59
C THR A 45 0.53 -11.54 18.65
N ALA A 46 -0.37 -10.61 18.34
CA ALA A 46 -0.86 -9.61 19.29
C ALA A 46 -1.67 -10.23 20.45
N GLN A 47 -2.50 -11.23 20.15
CA GLN A 47 -3.24 -12.01 21.16
C GLN A 47 -2.30 -12.85 22.03
N GLN A 48 -1.25 -13.43 21.45
CA GLN A 48 -0.24 -14.13 22.22
C GLN A 48 0.50 -13.19 23.18
N ALA A 49 0.86 -11.99 22.71
CA ALA A 49 1.49 -10.98 23.54
C ALA A 49 0.61 -10.53 24.73
N GLU A 50 -0.72 -10.46 24.53
CA GLU A 50 -1.70 -10.21 25.60
C GLU A 50 -1.68 -11.35 26.64
N ALA A 51 -1.78 -12.60 26.21
CA ALA A 51 -1.77 -13.75 27.11
C ALA A 51 -0.47 -13.87 27.93
N GLU A 52 0.68 -13.60 27.30
CA GLU A 52 1.98 -13.57 27.97
C GLU A 52 2.07 -12.40 28.97
N ALA A 53 1.44 -11.26 28.68
CA ALA A 53 1.39 -10.12 29.58
C ALA A 53 0.49 -10.36 30.80
N ASP A 54 -0.66 -11.00 30.62
CA ASP A 54 -1.56 -11.38 31.72
C ASP A 54 -0.83 -12.31 32.71
N LEU A 55 -0.03 -13.25 32.20
CA LEU A 55 0.80 -14.13 33.03
C LEU A 55 1.83 -13.32 33.85
N LEU A 56 2.46 -12.32 33.24
CA LEU A 56 3.42 -11.45 33.94
C LEU A 56 2.77 -10.60 35.02
N ASP A 57 1.53 -10.13 34.80
CA ASP A 57 0.79 -9.37 35.81
C ASP A 57 0.42 -10.26 37.01
N VAL A 58 -0.02 -11.50 36.76
CA VAL A 58 -0.28 -12.51 37.81
C VAL A 58 0.99 -12.76 38.65
N ILE A 59 2.15 -12.97 38.01
CA ILE A 59 3.42 -13.20 38.72
C ILE A 59 3.82 -11.99 39.58
N ARG A 60 3.62 -10.76 39.08
CA ARG A 60 4.01 -9.53 39.79
C ARG A 60 3.12 -9.24 41.01
N ASN A 61 1.85 -9.59 40.91
CA ASN A 61 0.84 -9.35 41.96
C ASN A 61 0.70 -10.53 42.93
N ASP A 62 1.45 -11.63 42.75
CA ASP A 62 1.46 -12.79 43.64
C ASP A 62 1.99 -12.40 45.05
N PRO A 63 1.15 -12.50 46.12
CA PRO A 63 1.55 -12.14 47.48
C PRO A 63 2.50 -13.16 48.11
N ASP A 64 2.54 -14.39 47.59
CA ASP A 64 3.35 -15.48 48.14
C ASP A 64 4.81 -15.40 47.65
N LEU A 65 5.09 -14.57 46.64
CA LEU A 65 6.43 -14.38 46.07
C LEU A 65 7.11 -13.14 46.64
N ASN A 66 8.38 -13.29 47.03
CA ASN A 66 9.26 -12.14 47.27
C ASN A 66 9.74 -11.51 45.95
N GLU A 67 10.23 -10.27 46.01
CA GLU A 67 10.67 -9.52 44.82
C GLU A 67 11.72 -10.26 43.97
N GLN A 68 12.63 -11.01 44.61
CA GLN A 68 13.64 -11.79 43.90
C GLN A 68 13.01 -12.96 43.12
N ALA A 69 12.03 -13.66 43.71
CA ALA A 69 11.30 -14.75 43.09
C ALA A 69 10.38 -14.25 41.96
N LYS A 70 9.74 -13.09 42.14
CA LYS A 70 8.95 -12.42 41.09
C LYS A 70 9.83 -12.08 39.89
N ASN A 71 11.00 -11.47 40.11
CA ASN A 71 11.91 -11.11 39.01
C ASN A 71 12.44 -12.33 38.26
N ARG A 72 12.73 -13.44 38.95
CA ARG A 72 13.13 -14.70 38.31
C ARG A 72 12.01 -15.30 37.47
N ARG A 73 10.81 -15.48 38.04
CA ARG A 73 9.65 -16.05 37.32
C ARG A 73 9.20 -15.17 36.16
N ALA A 74 9.21 -13.85 36.34
CA ALA A 74 8.93 -12.90 35.28
C ALA A 74 10.00 -12.92 34.18
N GLY A 75 11.24 -13.29 34.49
CA GLY A 75 12.31 -13.53 33.53
C GLY A 75 12.12 -14.83 32.72
N GLU A 76 11.69 -15.90 33.38
CA GLU A 76 11.38 -17.20 32.76
C GLU A 76 10.13 -17.13 31.85
N ALA A 77 9.15 -16.30 32.20
CA ALA A 77 7.94 -16.07 31.42
C ALA A 77 8.17 -15.17 30.19
N ARG A 78 9.34 -14.56 30.03
CA ARG A 78 9.63 -13.70 28.86
C ARG A 78 9.80 -14.54 27.63
N ASN A 79 9.08 -14.22 26.57
CA ASN A 79 9.25 -14.85 25.27
C ASN A 79 9.87 -13.87 24.26
N PRO A 80 11.20 -13.88 24.06
CA PRO A 80 11.84 -13.01 23.07
C PRO A 80 11.39 -13.30 21.64
N ASP A 81 10.83 -14.48 21.37
CA ASP A 81 10.37 -14.83 20.04
C ASP A 81 9.06 -14.13 19.66
N THR A 82 8.26 -13.67 20.63
CA THR A 82 7.04 -12.88 20.38
C THR A 82 7.37 -11.54 19.71
N LEU A 83 8.39 -10.81 20.19
CA LEU A 83 8.84 -9.57 19.54
C LEU A 83 9.43 -9.82 18.15
N LYS A 84 10.19 -10.90 17.98
CA LYS A 84 10.70 -11.29 16.65
C LYS A 84 9.56 -11.65 15.70
N ALA A 85 8.51 -12.31 16.19
CA ALA A 85 7.33 -12.67 15.41
C ALA A 85 6.58 -11.42 14.92
N PHE A 86 6.46 -10.37 15.75
CA PHE A 86 5.94 -9.08 15.29
C PHE A 86 6.79 -8.49 14.16
N THR A 87 8.12 -8.48 14.33
CA THR A 87 9.03 -7.94 13.29
C THR A 87 8.89 -8.71 11.97
N ARG A 88 8.84 -10.04 12.03
CA ARG A 88 8.61 -10.90 10.86
C ARG A 88 7.25 -10.67 10.21
N GLY A 89 6.19 -10.57 11.00
CA GLY A 89 4.84 -10.39 10.47
C GLY A 89 4.66 -9.05 9.73
N VAL A 90 5.21 -7.95 10.26
CA VAL A 90 5.13 -6.66 9.54
C VAL A 90 6.01 -6.67 8.29
N ALA A 91 7.15 -7.37 8.30
CA ALA A 91 7.94 -7.58 7.10
C ALA A 91 7.17 -8.37 6.03
N ALA A 92 6.42 -9.41 6.44
CA ALA A 92 5.55 -10.18 5.54
C ALA A 92 4.43 -9.31 4.95
N VAL A 93 3.79 -8.45 5.74
CA VAL A 93 2.81 -7.46 5.24
C VAL A 93 3.45 -6.51 4.22
N SER A 94 4.65 -6.00 4.52
CA SER A 94 5.41 -5.14 3.60
C SER A 94 5.70 -5.86 2.27
N GLU A 95 6.04 -7.15 2.33
CA GLU A 95 6.26 -7.96 1.12
C GLU A 95 4.98 -8.19 0.32
N GLN A 96 3.84 -8.46 0.99
CA GLN A 96 2.56 -8.56 0.30
C GLN A 96 2.17 -7.24 -0.38
N ALA A 97 2.50 -6.09 0.22
CA ALA A 97 2.30 -4.80 -0.42
C ALA A 97 3.15 -4.64 -1.68
N LYS A 98 4.38 -5.17 -1.72
CA LYS A 98 5.20 -5.19 -2.94
C LYS A 98 4.60 -6.08 -4.02
N ASN A 99 4.05 -7.25 -3.66
CA ASN A 99 3.36 -8.11 -4.62
C ASN A 99 2.19 -7.39 -5.31
N ILE A 100 1.43 -6.60 -4.55
CA ILE A 100 0.36 -5.75 -5.09
C ILE A 100 0.95 -4.65 -5.98
N LEU A 101 2.03 -3.99 -5.55
CA LEU A 101 2.69 -2.95 -6.34
C LEU A 101 3.22 -3.50 -7.68
N ASP A 102 3.83 -4.68 -7.66
CA ASP A 102 4.34 -5.34 -8.86
C ASP A 102 3.20 -5.75 -9.79
N TYR A 103 2.06 -6.16 -9.25
CA TYR A 103 0.85 -6.36 -10.06
C TYR A 103 0.43 -5.06 -10.76
N LEU A 104 0.33 -3.95 -10.02
CA LEU A 104 -0.06 -2.66 -10.60
C LEU A 104 0.92 -2.20 -11.69
N LYS A 105 2.23 -2.33 -11.46
CA LYS A 105 3.25 -1.90 -12.42
C LYS A 105 3.32 -2.77 -13.68
N ASN A 106 3.17 -4.08 -13.53
CA ASN A 106 3.47 -5.02 -14.61
C ASN A 106 2.22 -5.58 -15.32
N LYS A 107 1.05 -5.52 -14.68
CA LYS A 107 -0.19 -6.07 -15.25
C LYS A 107 -1.16 -4.98 -15.70
N LEU A 108 -1.09 -3.79 -15.11
CA LEU A 108 -1.83 -2.63 -15.58
C LEU A 108 -0.96 -1.82 -16.56
N ALA A 109 -0.76 -2.38 -17.75
CA ALA A 109 -0.08 -1.65 -18.81
C ALA A 109 -0.99 -0.50 -19.28
N PRO A 110 -0.46 0.73 -19.46
CA PRO A 110 -1.27 1.86 -19.91
C PRO A 110 -1.72 1.70 -21.37
N VAL A 111 -0.98 0.93 -22.17
CA VAL A 111 -1.31 0.70 -23.58
C VAL A 111 -0.85 -0.69 -23.98
N LYS A 112 -1.60 -1.34 -24.88
CA LYS A 112 -1.18 -2.59 -25.50
C LYS A 112 -0.04 -2.33 -26.48
N PRO A 113 1.05 -3.11 -26.46
CA PRO A 113 2.09 -3.01 -27.47
C PRO A 113 1.51 -3.36 -28.84
N LEU A 114 2.08 -2.78 -29.90
CA LEU A 114 1.79 -3.20 -31.27
C LEU A 114 2.35 -4.61 -31.52
N ALA A 115 1.76 -5.33 -32.48
CA ALA A 115 2.36 -6.58 -32.96
C ALA A 115 3.72 -6.28 -33.62
N SER A 116 4.66 -7.21 -33.53
CA SER A 116 6.02 -6.99 -34.05
C SER A 116 6.05 -6.75 -35.56
N GLU A 117 5.13 -7.34 -36.32
CA GLU A 117 4.98 -7.09 -37.75
C GLU A 117 4.08 -5.90 -38.14
N ASP A 118 3.49 -5.18 -37.17
CA ASP A 118 2.60 -4.04 -37.45
C ASP A 118 3.38 -2.75 -37.78
N VAL A 119 4.02 -2.76 -38.94
CA VAL A 119 4.78 -1.61 -39.46
C VAL A 119 3.87 -0.41 -39.70
N GLN A 120 2.63 -0.63 -40.15
CA GLN A 120 1.68 0.45 -40.41
C GLN A 120 1.27 1.17 -39.12
N GLY A 121 0.97 0.41 -38.06
CA GLY A 121 0.70 0.96 -36.73
C GLY A 121 1.89 1.75 -36.19
N PHE A 122 3.11 1.23 -36.36
CA PHE A 122 4.33 1.95 -35.95
C PHE A 122 4.50 3.29 -36.66
N MET A 123 4.29 3.32 -37.99
CA MET A 123 4.39 4.55 -38.80
C MET A 123 3.33 5.56 -38.40
N ARG A 124 2.07 5.13 -38.24
CA ARG A 124 0.98 5.99 -37.77
C ARG A 124 1.29 6.60 -36.40
N ASP A 125 1.75 5.77 -35.45
CA ASP A 125 2.10 6.25 -34.13
C ASP A 125 3.28 7.25 -34.19
N SER A 126 4.23 7.06 -35.11
CA SER A 126 5.35 7.98 -35.33
C SER A 126 4.87 9.35 -35.84
N GLU A 127 3.97 9.36 -36.81
CA GLU A 127 3.38 10.60 -37.35
C GLU A 127 2.60 11.36 -36.26
N MET A 128 1.79 10.65 -35.48
CA MET A 128 1.03 11.25 -34.35
C MET A 128 1.96 11.89 -33.32
N ARG A 129 3.06 11.21 -32.95
CA ARG A 129 4.05 11.74 -32.01
C ARG A 129 4.78 12.96 -32.56
N GLN A 130 5.18 12.94 -33.83
CA GLN A 130 5.85 14.07 -34.47
C GLN A 130 4.94 15.29 -34.59
N ALA A 131 3.69 15.08 -35.00
CA ALA A 131 2.69 16.14 -35.06
C ALA A 131 2.46 16.78 -33.69
N PHE A 132 2.36 15.97 -32.63
CA PHE A 132 2.25 16.45 -31.27
C PHE A 132 3.49 17.20 -30.78
N ALA A 133 4.69 16.69 -31.07
CA ALA A 133 5.96 17.31 -30.72
C ALA A 133 6.17 18.66 -31.44
N GLY A 134 5.58 18.83 -32.63
CA GLY A 134 5.59 20.07 -33.40
C GLY A 134 4.64 21.16 -32.89
N LEU A 135 3.72 20.84 -31.98
CA LEU A 135 2.82 21.83 -31.38
C LEU A 135 3.60 22.84 -30.53
N ASP A 136 3.16 24.10 -30.53
CA ASP A 136 3.63 25.09 -29.57
C ASP A 136 3.28 24.66 -28.13
N ARG A 137 3.98 25.23 -27.14
CA ARG A 137 3.84 24.83 -25.73
C ARG A 137 2.40 24.89 -25.23
N LEU A 138 1.64 25.95 -25.56
CA LEU A 138 0.27 26.13 -25.07
C LEU A 138 -0.68 25.10 -25.69
N SER A 139 -0.56 24.89 -27.00
CA SER A 139 -1.37 23.88 -27.71
C SER A 139 -1.07 22.48 -27.22
N ARG A 140 0.21 22.18 -26.94
CA ARG A 140 0.64 20.88 -26.39
C ARG A 140 0.10 20.64 -25.00
N GLU A 141 0.16 21.63 -24.11
CA GLU A 141 -0.41 21.54 -22.76
C GLU A 141 -1.92 21.34 -22.81
N LYS A 142 -2.63 22.05 -23.69
CA LYS A 142 -4.08 21.88 -23.89
C LYS A 142 -4.42 20.48 -24.39
N MET A 143 -3.64 19.96 -25.34
CA MET A 143 -3.80 18.59 -25.87
C MET A 143 -3.48 17.53 -24.81
N LEU A 144 -2.45 17.75 -23.99
CA LEU A 144 -2.11 16.84 -22.89
C LEU A 144 -3.22 16.78 -21.85
N LEU A 145 -3.83 17.92 -21.51
CA LEU A 145 -4.99 17.98 -20.61
C LEU A 145 -6.22 17.26 -21.19
N SER A 146 -6.50 17.42 -22.49
CA SER A 146 -7.60 16.70 -23.13
C SER A 146 -7.34 15.18 -23.11
N MET A 147 -6.10 14.74 -23.38
CA MET A 147 -5.70 13.34 -23.27
C MET A 147 -5.86 12.79 -21.86
N HIS A 148 -5.48 13.57 -20.83
CA HIS A 148 -5.75 13.19 -19.45
C HIS A 148 -7.23 12.97 -19.22
N SER A 149 -8.14 13.77 -19.77
CA SER A 149 -9.59 13.52 -19.66
C SER A 149 -10.15 12.34 -20.50
N GLY A 150 -9.28 11.53 -21.12
CA GLY A 150 -9.68 10.36 -21.91
C GLY A 150 -10.03 10.68 -23.37
N LYS A 151 -9.81 11.92 -23.84
CA LYS A 151 -9.96 12.31 -25.25
C LYS A 151 -8.69 11.93 -26.04
N HIS A 152 -8.79 11.83 -27.36
CA HIS A 152 -7.64 11.51 -28.25
C HIS A 152 -6.85 10.26 -27.84
N GLN A 153 -7.57 9.16 -27.58
CA GLN A 153 -6.96 7.91 -27.08
C GLN A 153 -5.87 7.37 -28.01
N GLU A 154 -6.05 7.43 -29.32
CA GLU A 154 -5.05 6.97 -30.29
C GLU A 154 -3.73 7.74 -30.17
N LEU A 155 -3.80 9.06 -29.97
CA LEU A 155 -2.62 9.90 -29.76
C LEU A 155 -1.95 9.58 -28.41
N ALA A 156 -2.75 9.42 -27.35
CA ALA A 156 -2.22 9.04 -26.04
C ALA A 156 -1.51 7.68 -26.10
N ASP A 157 -2.13 6.69 -26.76
CA ASP A 157 -1.56 5.36 -26.98
C ASP A 157 -0.25 5.45 -27.79
N ALA A 158 -0.24 6.22 -28.88
CA ALA A 158 0.97 6.45 -29.69
C ALA A 158 2.11 7.08 -28.89
N ILE A 159 1.81 8.04 -28.01
CA ILE A 159 2.78 8.67 -27.11
C ILE A 159 3.29 7.66 -26.08
N LEU A 160 2.40 6.86 -25.49
CA LEU A 160 2.73 5.92 -24.41
C LEU A 160 3.50 4.68 -24.87
N ARG A 161 3.40 4.29 -26.15
CA ARG A 161 4.16 3.18 -26.73
C ARG A 161 5.63 3.50 -27.01
N ALA A 162 6.06 4.76 -26.93
CA ALA A 162 7.42 5.18 -27.26
C ALA A 162 8.13 5.86 -26.08
N HIS A 163 9.43 6.09 -26.22
CA HIS A 163 10.19 6.86 -25.23
C HIS A 163 9.72 8.34 -25.21
N PRO A 164 9.69 9.04 -24.05
CA PRO A 164 9.12 10.39 -23.95
C PRO A 164 9.74 11.39 -24.94
N ILE A 165 11.05 11.26 -25.20
CA ILE A 165 11.82 12.06 -26.16
C ILE A 165 11.14 12.10 -27.55
N CYS A 166 10.52 11.01 -28.00
CA CYS A 166 9.88 10.94 -29.31
C CYS A 166 8.63 11.82 -29.43
N SER A 167 8.05 12.26 -28.31
CA SER A 167 6.86 13.11 -28.25
C SER A 167 7.15 14.53 -27.73
N GLY A 168 8.41 14.81 -27.36
CA GLY A 168 8.79 16.08 -26.73
C GLY A 168 8.16 16.27 -25.35
N LEU A 169 7.79 15.17 -24.68
CA LEU A 169 7.38 15.16 -23.27
C LEU A 169 8.56 14.81 -22.39
N ASP A 170 8.54 15.31 -21.16
CA ASP A 170 9.41 14.78 -20.12
C ASP A 170 8.85 13.45 -19.55
N THR A 171 9.71 12.72 -18.83
CA THR A 171 9.36 11.42 -18.24
C THR A 171 8.20 11.51 -17.26
N GLU A 172 8.08 12.62 -16.52
CA GLU A 172 7.01 12.82 -15.52
C GLU A 172 5.66 13.10 -16.18
N GLN A 173 5.64 13.88 -17.25
CA GLN A 173 4.46 14.13 -18.09
C GLN A 173 3.94 12.83 -18.70
N GLN A 174 4.84 12.02 -19.27
CA GLN A 174 4.45 10.74 -19.85
C GLN A 174 3.98 9.75 -18.76
N LYS A 175 4.65 9.69 -17.60
CA LYS A 175 4.22 8.89 -16.44
C LYS A 175 2.80 9.27 -15.98
N ARG A 176 2.50 10.56 -15.88
CA ARG A 176 1.16 11.05 -15.51
C ARG A 176 0.10 10.69 -16.56
N LEU A 177 0.47 10.74 -17.84
CA LEU A 177 -0.42 10.33 -18.92
C LEU A 177 -0.71 8.83 -18.84
N ALA A 178 0.32 8.01 -18.58
CA ALA A 178 0.20 6.58 -18.37
C ALA A 178 -0.76 6.27 -17.20
N PHE A 179 -0.59 6.94 -16.06
CA PHE A 179 -1.50 6.78 -14.93
C PHE A 179 -2.93 7.16 -15.26
N SER A 180 -3.14 8.25 -15.99
CA SER A 180 -4.48 8.68 -16.41
C SER A 180 -5.17 7.64 -17.31
N ARG A 181 -4.39 7.01 -18.19
CA ARG A 181 -4.88 5.93 -19.06
C ARG A 181 -5.25 4.70 -18.23
N ILE A 182 -4.36 4.26 -17.34
CA ILE A 182 -4.61 3.10 -16.46
C ILE A 182 -5.83 3.36 -15.57
N THR A 183 -5.96 4.56 -14.98
CA THR A 183 -7.08 4.89 -14.10
C THR A 183 -8.41 4.94 -14.81
N SER A 184 -8.43 5.33 -16.09
CA SER A 184 -9.67 5.37 -16.87
C SER A 184 -10.25 3.97 -17.09
N GLU A 185 -9.39 2.94 -17.20
CA GLU A 185 -9.80 1.56 -17.44
C GLU A 185 -9.89 0.73 -16.15
N ASN A 186 -9.09 1.07 -15.14
CA ASN A 186 -8.91 0.27 -13.91
C ASN A 186 -9.26 1.04 -12.65
N GLY A 187 -10.12 2.06 -12.74
CA GLY A 187 -10.45 2.95 -11.61
C GLY A 187 -10.90 2.19 -10.36
N GLN A 188 -11.75 1.17 -10.52
CA GLN A 188 -12.20 0.32 -9.40
C GLN A 188 -11.05 -0.43 -8.71
N VAL A 189 -10.09 -0.96 -9.48
CA VAL A 189 -8.89 -1.62 -8.95
C VAL A 189 -8.06 -0.65 -8.12
N ILE A 190 -7.81 0.54 -8.65
CA ILE A 190 -6.96 1.54 -7.99
C ILE A 190 -7.62 2.06 -6.70
N THR A 191 -8.92 2.33 -6.73
CA THR A 191 -9.68 2.72 -5.53
C THR A 191 -9.65 1.61 -4.48
N ALA A 192 -9.91 0.36 -4.87
CA ALA A 192 -9.90 -0.76 -3.94
C ALA A 192 -8.51 -0.95 -3.30
N VAL A 193 -7.42 -0.78 -4.06
CA VAL A 193 -6.06 -0.86 -3.48
C VAL A 193 -5.79 0.33 -2.55
N ALA A 194 -6.26 1.52 -2.86
CA ALA A 194 -6.12 2.68 -1.98
C ALA A 194 -6.82 2.45 -0.63
N ASP A 195 -8.06 1.96 -0.67
CA ASP A 195 -8.84 1.62 0.51
C ASP A 195 -8.16 0.50 1.32
N LEU A 196 -7.56 -0.48 0.64
CA LEU A 196 -6.76 -1.52 1.28
C LEU A 196 -5.54 -0.93 2.00
N VAL A 197 -4.76 -0.07 1.34
CA VAL A 197 -3.57 0.55 1.94
C VAL A 197 -3.96 1.33 3.20
N ASP A 198 -5.04 2.11 3.15
CA ASP A 198 -5.53 2.85 4.30
C ASP A 198 -6.02 1.93 5.42
N GLY A 199 -6.70 0.83 5.08
CA GLY A 199 -7.13 -0.18 6.04
C GLY A 199 -5.95 -0.89 6.71
N VAL A 200 -4.96 -1.32 5.93
CA VAL A 200 -3.73 -1.97 6.40
C VAL A 200 -2.94 -1.04 7.32
N ARG A 201 -2.78 0.24 6.97
CA ARG A 201 -2.10 1.23 7.82
C ARG A 201 -2.76 1.39 9.18
N LYS A 202 -4.10 1.43 9.23
CA LYS A 202 -4.86 1.49 10.48
C LYS A 202 -4.66 0.22 11.32
N ASP A 203 -4.78 -0.95 10.69
CA ASP A 203 -4.57 -2.25 11.35
C ASP A 203 -3.16 -2.34 11.95
N ILE A 204 -2.11 -1.98 11.19
CA ILE A 204 -0.72 -2.03 11.68
C ILE A 204 -0.45 -1.01 12.78
N SER A 205 -1.04 0.19 12.72
CA SER A 205 -0.90 1.19 13.78
C SER A 205 -1.37 0.63 15.14
N HIS A 206 -2.53 -0.03 15.17
CA HIS A 206 -3.05 -0.66 16.37
C HIS A 206 -2.14 -1.81 16.87
N ILE A 207 -1.66 -2.65 15.96
CA ILE A 207 -0.77 -3.78 16.29
C ILE A 207 0.59 -3.29 16.80
N THR A 208 1.11 -2.19 16.24
CA THR A 208 2.37 -1.57 16.68
C THR A 208 2.25 -1.02 18.10
N ALA A 209 1.11 -0.46 18.47
CA ALA A 209 0.86 -0.02 19.83
C ALA A 209 0.88 -1.19 20.83
N VAL A 210 0.30 -2.35 20.47
CA VAL A 210 0.38 -3.59 21.28
C VAL A 210 1.82 -4.04 21.44
N ARG A 211 2.59 -4.13 20.34
CA ARG A 211 4.02 -4.50 20.37
C ARG A 211 4.82 -3.59 21.32
N THR A 212 4.64 -2.27 21.20
CA THR A 212 5.37 -1.28 22.03
C THR A 212 5.03 -1.46 23.50
N TRP A 213 3.75 -1.65 23.83
CA TRP A 213 3.35 -1.94 25.20
C TRP A 213 3.98 -3.22 25.73
N TYR A 214 3.88 -4.32 25.00
CA TYR A 214 4.44 -5.61 25.40
C TYR A 214 5.96 -5.50 25.62
N SER A 215 6.67 -4.82 24.71
CA SER A 215 8.10 -4.54 24.85
C SER A 215 8.41 -3.81 26.15
N ASN A 216 7.66 -2.75 26.47
CA ASN A 216 7.84 -1.98 27.71
C ASN A 216 7.54 -2.80 28.96
N LEU A 217 6.55 -3.70 28.91
CA LEU A 217 6.19 -4.56 30.01
C LEU A 217 7.29 -5.59 30.31
N VAL A 218 7.84 -6.20 29.26
CA VAL A 218 8.79 -7.31 29.35
C VAL A 218 10.21 -6.82 29.61
N TYR A 219 10.66 -5.78 28.91
CA TYR A 219 12.05 -5.32 28.90
C TYR A 219 12.28 -4.01 29.67
N GLY A 220 11.20 -3.30 30.04
CA GLY A 220 11.29 -1.99 30.68
C GLY A 220 11.51 -0.86 29.67
N LYS A 221 11.43 0.39 30.13
CA LYS A 221 11.45 1.59 29.26
C LYS A 221 12.79 1.89 28.57
N ASN A 222 13.86 1.20 28.93
CA ASN A 222 15.24 1.53 28.52
C ASN A 222 15.78 0.68 27.36
N ASP A 223 15.12 -0.43 27.01
CA ASP A 223 15.45 -1.19 25.81
C ASP A 223 14.65 -0.62 24.64
N ASP A 224 15.35 0.11 23.78
CA ASP A 224 14.74 0.92 22.72
C ASP A 224 13.92 0.07 21.73
N PRO A 225 12.57 0.21 21.67
CA PRO A 225 11.72 -0.55 20.74
C PRO A 225 11.98 -0.20 19.26
N ALA A 226 12.78 0.85 18.99
CA ALA A 226 13.16 1.31 17.66
C ALA A 226 14.20 0.42 16.96
N ALA A 227 15.04 -0.33 17.69
CA ALA A 227 16.10 -1.15 17.08
C ALA A 227 15.56 -2.30 16.19
N PHE A 228 14.28 -2.65 16.34
CA PHE A 228 13.63 -3.75 15.61
C PHE A 228 12.32 -3.34 14.94
N GLN A 229 12.12 -2.06 14.63
CA GLN A 229 10.90 -1.63 13.95
C GLN A 229 11.01 -1.95 12.44
N PRO A 230 10.28 -2.96 11.93
CA PRO A 230 10.35 -3.36 10.54
C PRO A 230 9.91 -2.20 9.64
N ARG A 231 10.73 -1.90 8.62
CA ARG A 231 10.42 -0.83 7.67
C ARG A 231 9.27 -1.28 6.77
N MET A 232 8.17 -0.52 6.77
CA MET A 232 7.00 -0.75 5.91
C MET A 232 7.20 -0.22 4.49
N THR A 233 8.43 -0.31 3.96
CA THR A 233 8.80 0.28 2.66
C THR A 233 7.91 -0.19 1.52
N GLY A 234 7.47 -1.44 1.51
CA GLY A 234 6.55 -1.95 0.48
C GLY A 234 5.16 -1.29 0.56
N LEU A 235 4.62 -1.12 1.77
CA LEU A 235 3.32 -0.46 1.97
C LEU A 235 3.40 1.04 1.65
N ASP A 236 4.51 1.70 1.99
CA ASP A 236 4.72 3.10 1.67
C ASP A 236 4.87 3.33 0.17
N GLN A 237 5.66 2.50 -0.52
CA GLN A 237 5.80 2.54 -1.98
C GLN A 237 4.46 2.26 -2.69
N LEU A 238 3.70 1.29 -2.20
CA LEU A 238 2.37 1.00 -2.74
C LEU A 238 1.42 2.20 -2.54
N GLY A 239 1.38 2.76 -1.34
CA GLY A 239 0.54 3.92 -1.02
C GLY A 239 0.92 5.16 -1.81
N GLU A 240 2.21 5.42 -2.01
CA GLU A 240 2.69 6.51 -2.85
C GLU A 240 2.24 6.31 -4.30
N HIS A 241 2.47 5.12 -4.86
CA HIS A 241 2.13 4.80 -6.25
C HIS A 241 0.63 4.96 -6.52
N VAL A 242 -0.22 4.38 -5.67
CA VAL A 242 -1.68 4.48 -5.82
C VAL A 242 -2.16 5.90 -5.58
N GLY A 243 -1.54 6.64 -4.65
CA GLY A 243 -1.82 8.06 -4.43
C GLY A 243 -1.51 8.92 -5.65
N GLU A 244 -0.41 8.64 -6.38
CA GLU A 244 -0.11 9.30 -7.65
C GLU A 244 -1.15 8.97 -8.73
N MET A 245 -1.58 7.71 -8.84
CA MET A 245 -2.61 7.29 -9.79
C MET A 245 -3.96 7.97 -9.50
N LEU A 246 -4.39 8.03 -8.24
CA LEU A 246 -5.63 8.72 -7.87
C LEU A 246 -5.58 10.23 -8.16
N LYS A 247 -4.43 10.88 -7.92
CA LYS A 247 -4.22 12.29 -8.30
C LYS A 247 -4.33 12.51 -9.80
N ALA A 248 -3.87 11.56 -10.61
CA ALA A 248 -4.03 11.60 -12.06
C ALA A 248 -5.53 11.53 -12.43
N SER A 249 -6.29 10.63 -11.80
CA SER A 249 -7.74 10.51 -12.00
C SER A 249 -8.53 11.77 -11.62
N GLN A 250 -8.22 12.41 -10.48
CA GLN A 250 -8.88 13.65 -10.05
C GLN A 250 -8.64 14.84 -11.00
N ARG A 251 -7.55 14.83 -11.77
CA ARG A 251 -7.31 15.85 -12.82
C ARG A 251 -8.22 15.62 -14.02
N GLN A 252 -8.59 14.37 -14.30
CA GLN A 252 -9.55 14.03 -15.36
C GLN A 252 -10.92 14.62 -15.01
N THR A 253 -11.43 14.36 -13.80
CA THR A 253 -12.77 14.79 -13.36
C THR A 253 -12.91 16.30 -13.31
N LYS A 254 -11.94 17.02 -12.75
CA LYS A 254 -11.94 18.50 -12.70
C LYS A 254 -11.86 19.15 -14.09
N SER A 255 -11.20 18.49 -15.06
CA SER A 255 -11.14 18.97 -16.44
C SER A 255 -12.45 18.78 -17.19
N THR A 256 -13.17 17.69 -16.93
CA THR A 256 -14.51 17.46 -17.50
C THR A 256 -15.56 18.42 -16.93
N GLU A 257 -15.54 18.67 -15.62
CA GLU A 257 -16.49 19.61 -14.97
C GLU A 257 -16.31 21.05 -15.48
N LYS A 258 -15.07 21.50 -15.69
CA LYS A 258 -14.76 22.83 -16.26
C LYS A 258 -15.11 22.97 -17.75
N GLN A 259 -15.32 21.87 -18.47
CA GLN A 259 -15.72 21.90 -19.89
C GLN A 259 -17.23 21.76 -20.07
N ALA A 260 -17.95 21.37 -19.01
CA ALA A 260 -19.42 21.22 -18.99
C ALA A 260 -20.15 22.42 -18.37
N ALA A 261 -19.41 23.41 -17.85
CA ALA A 261 -19.90 24.69 -17.33
C ALA A 261 -19.47 25.84 -18.25
#